data_AF-A0A1W2B247-F1
#
_entry.id   AF-A0A1W2B247-F1
#
_cell.length_a   1.000
_cell.length_b   1.000
_cell.length_c   1.000
_cell.angle_alpha   90.00
_cell.angle_beta   90.00
_cell.angle_gamma   90.00
#
_symmetry.space_group_name_H-M   'P 1'
#
loop_
_entity.id
_entity.type
_entity.pdbx_description
1 polymer ?
#
loop_
_entity_poly.entity_id
_entity_poly.type
_entity_poly.pdbx_seq_one_letter_code
_entity_poly.pdbx_strand_id
1 'polypeptide(L)'
;MIYLKKVCPEDLEKEWLFVRDMPEDENGVTNEWHGVSREVFEAKTLPQMLFFAEGKGLPEGYVPETFFFLWDDDTIVGQFRLRHHLCESLRTGAGHIGQFIAAPFRGKGYGTEGLRLTLEEARRIVPEEEIYLRVLRDNAASLRIMIKNGGRVVGQDEEHYFVRIANPGKGRYPSVQEAEQLLAEAEQCNPGPWGNHCRTAAHCAERIALYAGLCPEKAYVLGLLHDIGRKFGVSHLKHVSDGYTYMLGLDYPDAARICLTHSFNEMKIEGYIGRFDTSEEETNMIRTRLREIIPDDYDLLIQLCDAISGAEGVLDIMDRMSDVKRRYGMYDQGKWDRNLELKSIFEQKMGRDLYEAVEKDSFRPA
;
A
#
# COMPACT_ATOMS: atom_id res chain seq x y z
N MET A 1 -9.01 -21.08 -10.73
CA MET A 1 -8.43 -20.36 -9.56
C MET A 1 -8.88 -18.93 -9.66
N ILE A 2 -9.51 -18.42 -8.61
CA ILE A 2 -10.06 -17.06 -8.62
C ILE A 2 -9.01 -16.08 -8.10
N TYR A 3 -8.72 -15.04 -8.87
CA TYR A 3 -7.78 -13.99 -8.46
C TYR A 3 -8.15 -12.64 -9.10
N LEU A 4 -7.69 -11.57 -8.47
CA LEU A 4 -7.89 -10.21 -8.93
C LEU A 4 -6.59 -9.74 -9.60
N LYS A 5 -6.69 -9.16 -10.80
CA LYS A 5 -5.54 -8.63 -11.54
C LYS A 5 -5.80 -7.19 -11.96
N LYS A 6 -4.85 -6.30 -11.72
CA LYS A 6 -4.89 -4.92 -12.21
C LYS A 6 -4.84 -4.96 -13.75
N VAL A 7 -5.56 -4.04 -14.38
CA VAL A 7 -5.50 -3.81 -15.84
C VAL A 7 -4.04 -3.81 -16.32
N CYS A 8 -3.72 -4.56 -17.38
CA CYS A 8 -2.34 -4.65 -17.87
C CYS A 8 -2.23 -4.85 -19.39
N PRO A 9 -1.18 -4.31 -20.05
CA PRO A 9 -1.00 -4.46 -21.49
C PRO A 9 -0.87 -5.90 -21.98
N GLU A 10 -0.40 -6.82 -21.13
CA GLU A 10 -0.18 -8.22 -21.49
C GLU A 10 -1.50 -8.98 -21.73
N ASP A 11 -2.61 -8.53 -21.13
CA ASP A 11 -3.94 -9.16 -21.24
C ASP A 11 -4.88 -8.41 -22.20
N LEU A 12 -4.34 -7.50 -23.01
CA LEU A 12 -5.06 -6.54 -23.84
C LEU A 12 -6.29 -7.12 -24.55
N GLU A 13 -6.14 -8.28 -25.19
CA GLU A 13 -7.21 -8.87 -25.99
C GLU A 13 -8.42 -9.27 -25.11
N LYS A 14 -8.18 -9.82 -23.92
CA LYS A 14 -9.25 -10.28 -23.03
C LYS A 14 -9.91 -9.12 -22.30
N GLU A 15 -9.10 -8.16 -21.86
CA GLU A 15 -9.60 -6.94 -21.23
C GLU A 15 -10.43 -6.11 -22.22
N TRP A 16 -9.97 -5.98 -23.48
CA TRP A 16 -10.72 -5.33 -24.54
C TRP A 16 -12.08 -6.00 -24.77
N LEU A 17 -12.09 -7.32 -24.98
CA LEU A 17 -13.33 -8.08 -25.20
C LEU A 17 -14.32 -7.86 -24.05
N PHE A 18 -13.84 -7.93 -22.81
CA PHE A 18 -14.70 -7.74 -21.64
C PHE A 18 -15.24 -6.31 -21.55
N VAL A 19 -14.39 -5.29 -21.72
CA VAL A 19 -14.79 -3.88 -21.65
C VAL A 19 -15.73 -3.51 -22.78
N ARG A 20 -15.48 -3.98 -24.00
CA ARG A 20 -16.36 -3.75 -25.16
C ARG A 20 -17.76 -4.31 -24.91
N ASP A 21 -17.85 -5.51 -24.31
CA ASP A 21 -19.11 -6.24 -24.15
C ASP A 21 -19.87 -5.86 -22.86
N MET A 22 -19.21 -5.22 -21.89
CA MET A 22 -19.86 -4.70 -20.68
C MET A 22 -20.89 -3.62 -21.07
N PRO A 23 -22.16 -3.67 -20.60
CA PRO A 23 -23.18 -2.68 -20.95
C PRO A 23 -22.80 -1.24 -20.56
N GLU A 24 -23.35 -0.25 -21.26
CA GLU A 24 -23.14 1.18 -20.97
C GLU A 24 -23.51 1.56 -19.54
N ASP A 25 -24.60 0.99 -19.02
CA ASP A 25 -25.00 1.05 -17.61
C ASP A 25 -25.70 -0.26 -17.24
N GLU A 26 -25.26 -0.87 -16.14
CA GLU A 26 -26.05 -1.90 -15.49
C GLU A 26 -26.02 -1.72 -13.97
N ASN A 27 -27.19 -1.48 -13.39
CA ASN A 27 -27.38 -1.26 -11.95
C ASN A 27 -26.52 -0.11 -11.37
N GLY A 28 -26.31 0.96 -12.12
CA GLY A 28 -25.54 2.13 -11.69
C GLY A 28 -24.03 1.97 -11.86
N VAL A 29 -23.58 0.90 -12.52
CA VAL A 29 -22.18 0.70 -12.91
C VAL A 29 -22.05 1.04 -14.39
N THR A 30 -21.44 2.19 -14.66
CA THR A 30 -21.33 2.73 -16.02
C THR A 30 -20.06 2.28 -16.74
N ASN A 31 -20.14 2.14 -18.07
CA ASN A 31 -19.06 1.83 -18.99
C ASN A 31 -19.04 2.82 -20.16
N GLU A 32 -18.15 3.82 -20.12
CA GLU A 32 -18.00 4.77 -21.22
C GLU A 32 -17.32 4.18 -22.47
N TRP A 33 -16.79 2.94 -22.36
CA TRP A 33 -16.07 2.25 -23.43
C TRP A 33 -16.86 1.06 -24.01
N HIS A 34 -18.18 1.01 -23.81
CA HIS A 34 -19.03 0.03 -24.45
C HIS A 34 -18.87 0.09 -25.98
N GLY A 35 -18.68 -1.05 -26.64
CA GLY A 35 -18.51 -1.11 -28.09
C GLY A 35 -17.20 -0.51 -28.62
N VAL A 36 -16.22 -0.19 -27.77
CA VAL A 36 -14.92 0.36 -28.21
C VAL A 36 -14.22 -0.59 -29.18
N SER A 37 -13.72 -0.06 -30.30
CA SER A 37 -12.90 -0.83 -31.24
C SER A 37 -11.57 -1.24 -30.61
N ARG A 38 -11.00 -2.36 -31.03
CA ARG A 38 -9.72 -2.86 -30.53
C ARG A 38 -8.61 -1.82 -30.66
N GLU A 39 -8.55 -1.12 -31.79
CA GLU A 39 -7.52 -0.11 -32.08
C GLU A 39 -7.60 1.08 -31.13
N VAL A 40 -8.82 1.56 -30.83
CA VAL A 40 -9.04 2.64 -29.86
C VAL A 40 -8.74 2.17 -28.44
N PHE A 41 -9.08 0.92 -28.11
CA PHE A 41 -8.80 0.37 -26.80
C PHE A 41 -7.29 0.33 -26.52
N GLU A 42 -6.53 -0.24 -27.45
CA GLU A 42 -5.07 -0.34 -27.40
C GLU A 42 -4.40 1.04 -27.34
N ALA A 43 -4.80 1.95 -28.23
CA ALA A 43 -4.11 3.24 -28.37
C ALA A 43 -4.53 4.30 -27.33
N LYS A 44 -5.70 4.17 -26.70
CA LYS A 44 -6.27 5.22 -25.83
C LYS A 44 -6.84 4.68 -24.53
N THR A 45 -7.81 3.76 -24.58
CA THR A 45 -8.56 3.35 -23.38
C THR A 45 -7.67 2.67 -22.34
N LEU A 46 -6.89 1.67 -22.74
CA LEU A 46 -5.98 0.97 -21.84
C LEU A 46 -4.94 1.91 -21.22
N PRO A 47 -4.22 2.75 -22.00
CA PRO A 47 -3.36 3.80 -21.43
C PRO A 47 -4.08 4.73 -20.46
N GLN A 48 -5.32 5.14 -20.77
CA GLN A 48 -6.11 6.01 -19.89
C GLN A 48 -6.44 5.33 -18.56
N MET A 49 -6.85 4.07 -18.57
CA MET A 49 -7.11 3.29 -17.34
C MET A 49 -5.85 3.15 -16.47
N LEU A 50 -4.68 2.96 -17.08
CA LEU A 50 -3.40 2.91 -16.39
C LEU A 50 -3.04 4.28 -15.77
N PHE A 51 -3.20 5.36 -16.53
CA PHE A 51 -2.94 6.72 -16.07
C PHE A 51 -3.88 7.17 -14.95
N PHE A 52 -5.16 6.80 -15.00
CA PHE A 52 -6.11 7.09 -13.93
C PHE A 52 -5.70 6.45 -12.60
N ALA A 53 -5.12 5.25 -12.62
CA ALA A 53 -4.59 4.61 -11.42
C ALA A 53 -3.39 5.36 -10.81
N GLU A 54 -2.68 6.16 -11.61
CA GLU A 54 -1.56 7.01 -11.18
C GLU A 54 -1.98 8.47 -10.92
N GLY A 55 -3.27 8.78 -11.05
CA GLY A 55 -3.78 10.15 -10.93
C GLY A 55 -3.45 11.07 -12.10
N LYS A 56 -3.00 10.52 -13.24
CA LYS A 56 -2.60 11.27 -14.43
C LYS A 56 -3.78 11.43 -15.39
N GLY A 57 -3.94 12.64 -15.93
CA GLY A 57 -4.98 12.94 -16.94
C GLY A 57 -6.41 12.81 -16.42
N LEU A 58 -6.63 12.85 -15.10
CA LEU A 58 -7.95 12.79 -14.50
C LEU A 58 -8.80 14.01 -14.90
N PRO A 59 -10.09 13.82 -15.23
CA PRO A 59 -11.02 14.94 -15.36
C PRO A 59 -11.14 15.72 -14.04
N GLU A 60 -11.54 16.99 -14.12
CA GLU A 60 -11.72 17.82 -12.94
C GLU A 60 -12.75 17.20 -11.97
N GLY A 61 -12.39 17.12 -10.68
CA GLY A 61 -13.23 16.53 -9.63
C GLY A 61 -13.15 15.01 -9.50
N TYR A 62 -12.35 14.33 -10.33
CA TYR A 62 -12.10 12.90 -10.23
C TYR A 62 -10.90 12.61 -9.32
N VAL A 63 -10.89 11.41 -8.76
CA VAL A 63 -9.81 10.88 -7.91
C VAL A 63 -9.12 9.74 -8.66
N PRO A 64 -7.88 9.36 -8.29
CA PRO A 64 -7.25 8.19 -8.86
C PRO A 64 -8.12 6.93 -8.68
N GLU A 65 -8.19 6.11 -9.72
CA GLU A 65 -9.04 4.91 -9.78
C GLU A 65 -8.25 3.74 -10.40
N THR A 66 -8.17 2.63 -9.68
CA THR A 66 -7.57 1.39 -10.20
C THR A 66 -8.65 0.46 -10.74
N PHE A 67 -8.44 -0.01 -11.96
CA PHE A 67 -9.28 -1.00 -12.62
C PHE A 67 -8.71 -2.39 -12.41
N PHE A 68 -9.55 -3.29 -11.91
CA PHE A 68 -9.23 -4.68 -11.71
C PHE A 68 -10.20 -5.58 -12.46
N PHE A 69 -9.67 -6.67 -13.01
CA PHE A 69 -10.46 -7.77 -13.54
C PHE A 69 -10.41 -8.95 -12.59
N LEU A 70 -11.57 -9.56 -12.37
CA LEU A 70 -11.68 -10.81 -11.63
C LEU A 70 -11.54 -11.95 -12.61
N TRP A 71 -10.51 -12.76 -12.41
CA TRP A 71 -10.20 -13.92 -13.23
C TRP A 71 -10.64 -15.18 -12.53
N ASP A 72 -11.17 -16.13 -13.29
CA ASP A 72 -11.22 -17.54 -12.91
C ASP A 72 -10.38 -18.32 -13.92
N ASP A 73 -9.19 -18.71 -13.47
CA ASP A 73 -8.10 -19.21 -14.31
C ASP A 73 -7.77 -18.22 -15.44
N ASP A 74 -8.26 -18.52 -16.65
CA ASP A 74 -7.93 -17.82 -17.88
C ASP A 74 -9.10 -16.97 -18.41
N THR A 75 -10.21 -16.91 -17.65
CA THR A 75 -11.44 -16.20 -18.05
C THR A 75 -11.72 -15.02 -17.13
N ILE A 76 -11.94 -13.83 -17.71
CA ILE A 76 -12.45 -12.68 -16.96
C ILE A 76 -13.95 -12.87 -16.71
N VAL A 77 -14.33 -12.84 -15.43
CA VAL A 77 -15.73 -13.05 -15.00
C VAL A 77 -16.38 -11.77 -14.44
N GLY A 78 -15.58 -10.74 -14.16
CA GLY A 78 -16.04 -9.48 -13.57
C GLY A 78 -15.00 -8.36 -13.63
N GLN A 79 -15.45 -7.14 -13.33
CA GLN A 79 -14.60 -5.96 -13.17
C GLN A 79 -14.91 -5.28 -11.85
N PHE A 80 -13.87 -4.81 -11.18
CA PHE A 80 -13.93 -4.03 -9.95
C PHE A 80 -13.13 -2.74 -10.14
N ARG A 81 -13.75 -1.60 -9.85
CA ARG A 81 -13.10 -0.29 -9.87
C ARG A 81 -12.92 0.17 -8.44
N LEU A 82 -11.69 0.51 -8.06
CA LEU A 82 -11.35 1.01 -6.73
C LEU A 82 -10.86 2.44 -6.84
N ARG A 83 -11.65 3.39 -6.35
CA ARG A 83 -11.27 4.80 -6.19
C ARG A 83 -10.44 4.94 -4.92
N HIS A 84 -9.34 5.68 -5.03
CA HIS A 84 -8.29 5.66 -4.01
C HIS A 84 -8.67 6.43 -2.75
N HIS A 85 -9.60 7.37 -2.84
CA HIS A 85 -10.14 8.14 -1.72
C HIS A 85 -11.49 8.76 -2.11
N LEU A 86 -12.22 9.34 -1.15
CA LEU A 86 -13.47 10.05 -1.42
C LEU A 86 -13.23 11.56 -1.60
N CYS A 87 -13.57 12.08 -2.77
CA CYS A 87 -13.86 13.50 -2.96
C CYS A 87 -15.33 13.81 -2.61
N GLU A 88 -15.73 15.09 -2.65
CA GLU A 88 -17.07 15.54 -2.26
C GLU A 88 -18.19 14.77 -3.00
N SER A 89 -18.08 14.63 -4.32
CA SER A 89 -19.06 13.91 -5.13
C SER A 89 -19.15 12.43 -4.78
N LEU A 90 -18.04 11.80 -4.37
CA LEU A 90 -18.01 10.40 -4.00
C LEU A 90 -18.52 10.15 -2.58
N ARG A 91 -18.45 11.14 -1.67
CA ARG A 91 -18.97 11.03 -0.28
C ARG A 91 -20.49 10.90 -0.23
N THR A 92 -21.18 11.49 -1.20
CA THR A 92 -22.64 11.43 -1.35
C THR A 92 -23.08 10.63 -2.58
N GLY A 93 -22.13 10.07 -3.33
CA GLY A 93 -22.37 9.41 -4.62
C GLY A 93 -21.92 7.94 -4.63
N ALA A 94 -21.09 7.59 -5.61
CA ALA A 94 -20.78 6.19 -5.93
C ALA A 94 -19.86 5.47 -4.93
N GLY A 95 -19.25 6.19 -3.98
CA GLY A 95 -18.30 5.62 -3.02
C GLY A 95 -17.01 5.11 -3.65
N HIS A 96 -16.31 4.21 -2.96
CA HIS A 96 -14.98 3.74 -3.34
C HIS A 96 -15.01 2.66 -4.41
N ILE A 97 -15.96 1.73 -4.35
CA ILE A 97 -15.93 0.50 -5.16
C ILE A 97 -17.14 0.42 -6.08
N GLY A 98 -16.89 0.31 -7.39
CA GLY A 98 -17.85 -0.16 -8.38
C GLY A 98 -17.58 -1.62 -8.74
N GLN A 99 -18.63 -2.45 -8.85
CA GLN A 99 -18.48 -3.88 -9.14
C GLN A 99 -19.44 -4.36 -10.23
N PHE A 100 -18.92 -5.12 -11.18
CA PHE A 100 -19.70 -5.75 -12.24
C PHE A 100 -19.31 -7.22 -12.40
N ILE A 101 -20.31 -8.09 -12.55
CA ILE A 101 -20.12 -9.52 -12.85
C ILE A 101 -20.88 -9.82 -14.13
N ALA A 102 -20.19 -10.38 -15.11
CA ALA A 102 -20.80 -10.73 -16.39
C ALA A 102 -21.94 -11.75 -16.18
N ALA A 103 -23.03 -11.57 -16.92
CA ALA A 103 -24.30 -12.29 -16.69
C ALA A 103 -24.15 -13.83 -16.57
N PRO A 104 -23.34 -14.52 -17.40
CA PRO A 104 -23.15 -15.98 -17.28
C PRO A 104 -22.49 -16.46 -15.98
N PHE A 105 -21.86 -15.55 -15.23
CA PHE A 105 -21.11 -15.85 -14.01
C PHE A 105 -21.86 -15.45 -12.73
N ARG A 106 -23.03 -14.81 -12.85
CA ARG A 106 -23.83 -14.41 -11.68
C ARG A 106 -24.35 -15.61 -10.90
N GLY A 107 -24.56 -15.43 -9.59
CA GLY A 107 -25.07 -16.48 -8.70
C GLY A 107 -24.05 -17.56 -8.30
N LYS A 108 -22.81 -17.48 -8.77
CA LYS A 108 -21.75 -18.49 -8.53
C LYS A 108 -20.73 -18.09 -7.45
N GLY A 109 -20.96 -16.98 -6.75
CA GLY A 109 -20.08 -16.50 -5.67
C GLY A 109 -19.00 -15.50 -6.10
N TYR A 110 -18.72 -15.34 -7.41
CA TYR A 110 -17.67 -14.43 -7.90
C TYR A 110 -17.79 -12.99 -7.38
N GLY A 111 -19.00 -12.42 -7.31
CA GLY A 111 -19.17 -11.07 -6.76
C GLY A 111 -18.76 -10.96 -5.29
N THR A 112 -18.94 -12.02 -4.50
CA THR A 112 -18.54 -12.04 -3.08
C THR A 112 -17.02 -12.12 -2.96
N GLU A 113 -16.39 -13.01 -3.73
CA GLU A 113 -14.94 -13.20 -3.71
C GLU A 113 -14.20 -12.01 -4.33
N GLY A 114 -14.70 -11.45 -5.42
CA GLY A 114 -14.12 -10.26 -6.04
C GLY A 114 -14.17 -9.04 -5.13
N LEU A 115 -15.27 -8.82 -4.40
CA LEU A 115 -15.31 -7.74 -3.40
C LEU A 115 -14.33 -8.00 -2.26
N ARG A 116 -14.20 -9.24 -1.77
CA ARG A 116 -13.23 -9.63 -0.74
C ARG A 116 -11.80 -9.31 -1.16
N LEU A 117 -11.40 -9.71 -2.37
CA LEU A 117 -10.08 -9.42 -2.95
C LEU A 117 -9.88 -7.92 -3.19
N THR A 118 -10.91 -7.21 -3.66
CA THR A 118 -10.83 -5.75 -3.85
C THR A 118 -10.64 -5.02 -2.52
N LEU A 119 -11.25 -5.51 -1.43
CA LEU A 119 -11.03 -4.98 -0.09
C LEU A 119 -9.60 -5.24 0.42
N GLU A 120 -8.93 -6.31 -0.01
CA GLU A 120 -7.51 -6.53 0.29
C GLU A 120 -6.62 -5.49 -0.38
N GLU A 121 -6.92 -5.13 -1.64
CA GLU A 121 -6.24 -4.03 -2.33
C GLU A 121 -6.56 -2.67 -1.70
N ALA A 122 -7.83 -2.45 -1.31
CA ALA A 122 -8.23 -1.23 -0.62
C ALA A 122 -7.45 -0.98 0.68
N ARG A 123 -7.02 -2.03 1.39
CA ARG A 123 -6.15 -1.90 2.59
C ARG A 123 -4.86 -1.13 2.33
N ARG A 124 -4.35 -1.17 1.10
CA ARG A 124 -3.07 -0.57 0.71
C ARG A 124 -3.22 0.84 0.17
N ILE A 125 -4.41 1.16 -0.34
CA ILE A 125 -4.65 2.36 -1.15
C ILE A 125 -5.54 3.36 -0.41
N VAL A 126 -6.65 2.89 0.18
CA VAL A 126 -7.69 3.75 0.72
C VAL A 126 -7.30 4.28 2.11
N PRO A 127 -7.24 5.60 2.32
CA PRO A 127 -6.89 6.19 3.61
C PRO A 127 -8.08 6.25 4.58
N GLU A 128 -9.32 6.27 4.08
CA GLU A 128 -10.52 6.34 4.91
C GLU A 128 -10.69 5.13 5.83
N GLU A 129 -11.21 5.36 7.04
CA GLU A 129 -11.57 4.33 8.02
C GLU A 129 -12.53 3.27 7.46
N GLU A 130 -13.37 3.67 6.50
CA GLU A 130 -14.43 2.83 5.98
C GLU A 130 -14.56 2.92 4.47
N ILE A 131 -14.64 1.76 3.84
CA ILE A 131 -14.99 1.62 2.45
C ILE A 131 -16.48 1.88 2.29
N TYR A 132 -16.80 3.02 1.68
CA TYR A 132 -18.12 3.38 1.20
C TYR A 132 -18.50 2.66 -0.09
N LEU A 133 -19.67 2.03 -0.12
CA LEU A 133 -20.34 1.57 -1.33
C LEU A 133 -21.79 2.06 -1.35
N ARG A 134 -22.35 2.22 -2.55
CA ARG A 134 -23.75 2.54 -2.78
C ARG A 134 -24.36 1.48 -3.69
N VAL A 135 -25.62 1.13 -3.44
CA VAL A 135 -26.31 0.08 -4.20
C VAL A 135 -27.78 0.44 -4.40
N LEU A 136 -28.32 0.20 -5.59
CA LEU A 136 -29.75 0.36 -5.86
C LEU A 136 -30.57 -0.53 -4.92
N ARG A 137 -31.74 -0.04 -4.48
CA ARG A 137 -32.61 -0.74 -3.52
C ARG A 137 -33.20 -2.04 -4.07
N ASP A 138 -33.40 -2.13 -5.38
CA ASP A 138 -33.87 -3.34 -6.05
C ASP A 138 -32.74 -4.34 -6.37
N ASN A 139 -31.47 -3.92 -6.26
CA ASN A 139 -30.32 -4.80 -6.44
C ASN A 139 -29.95 -5.55 -5.15
N ALA A 140 -30.88 -6.39 -4.71
CA ALA A 140 -30.72 -7.22 -3.51
C ALA A 140 -29.52 -8.19 -3.59
N ALA A 141 -29.09 -8.58 -4.79
CA ALA A 141 -27.92 -9.44 -4.99
C ALA A 141 -26.62 -8.73 -4.60
N SER A 142 -26.42 -7.50 -5.09
CA SER A 142 -25.25 -6.68 -4.77
C SER A 142 -25.23 -6.29 -3.29
N LEU A 143 -26.38 -5.93 -2.72
CA LEU A 143 -26.47 -5.67 -1.27
C LEU A 143 -26.03 -6.89 -0.45
N ARG A 144 -26.49 -8.11 -0.77
CA ARG A 144 -26.05 -9.34 -0.08
C ARG A 144 -24.55 -9.59 -0.20
N ILE A 145 -23.94 -9.27 -1.34
CA ILE A 145 -22.48 -9.34 -1.52
C ILE A 145 -21.77 -8.41 -0.55
N MET A 146 -22.24 -7.17 -0.41
CA MET A 146 -21.66 -6.18 0.49
C MET A 146 -21.79 -6.61 1.96
N ILE A 147 -22.97 -7.06 2.39
CA ILE A 147 -23.20 -7.54 3.77
C ILE A 147 -22.33 -8.75 4.09
N LYS A 148 -22.18 -9.71 3.17
CA LYS A 148 -21.30 -10.88 3.36
C LYS A 148 -19.83 -10.50 3.55
N ASN A 149 -19.41 -9.35 3.03
CA ASN A 149 -18.06 -8.80 3.19
C ASN A 149 -17.96 -7.82 4.37
N GLY A 150 -18.86 -7.92 5.37
CA GLY A 150 -18.82 -7.08 6.57
C GLY A 150 -19.48 -5.71 6.41
N GLY A 151 -20.24 -5.50 5.33
CA GLY A 151 -20.98 -4.28 5.11
C GLY A 151 -22.13 -4.09 6.08
N ARG A 152 -22.38 -2.84 6.45
CA ARG A 152 -23.57 -2.41 7.19
C ARG A 152 -24.26 -1.28 6.44
N VAL A 153 -25.59 -1.34 6.37
CA VAL A 153 -26.39 -0.23 5.84
C VAL A 153 -26.38 0.89 6.88
N VAL A 154 -25.86 2.06 6.52
CA VAL A 154 -25.78 3.24 7.40
C VAL A 154 -26.79 4.33 7.04
N GLY A 155 -27.45 4.18 5.90
CA GLY A 155 -28.45 5.12 5.41
C GLY A 155 -29.04 4.66 4.08
N GLN A 156 -29.98 5.45 3.57
CA GLN A 156 -30.63 5.22 2.29
C GLN A 156 -31.18 6.54 1.74
N ASP A 157 -31.39 6.60 0.43
CA ASP A 157 -32.23 7.58 -0.24
C ASP A 157 -33.40 6.88 -0.95
N GLU A 158 -34.11 7.59 -1.84
CA GLU A 158 -35.25 7.03 -2.56
C GLU A 158 -34.88 5.80 -3.40
N GLU A 159 -33.67 5.78 -3.95
CA GLU A 159 -33.21 4.81 -4.94
C GLU A 159 -32.13 3.85 -4.42
N HIS A 160 -31.36 4.24 -3.39
CA HIS A 160 -30.15 3.53 -2.98
C HIS A 160 -30.04 3.26 -1.48
N TYR A 161 -29.33 2.19 -1.14
CA TYR A 161 -28.75 1.97 0.19
C TYR A 161 -27.30 2.47 0.23
N PHE A 162 -26.91 3.05 1.36
CA PHE A 162 -25.53 3.43 1.67
C PHE A 162 -24.91 2.39 2.57
N VAL A 163 -23.83 1.77 2.11
CA VAL A 163 -23.18 0.67 2.81
C VAL A 163 -21.76 1.08 3.20
N ARG A 164 -21.38 0.82 4.46
CA ARG A 164 -20.02 1.00 4.95
C ARG A 164 -19.44 -0.36 5.32
N ILE A 165 -18.21 -0.61 4.88
CA ILE A 165 -17.39 -1.75 5.29
C ILE A 165 -16.19 -1.16 6.01
N ALA A 166 -15.80 -1.70 7.17
CA ALA A 166 -14.56 -1.27 7.83
C ALA A 166 -13.38 -1.47 6.88
N ASN A 167 -12.52 -0.45 6.72
CA ASN A 167 -11.32 -0.58 5.92
C ASN A 167 -10.36 -1.54 6.64
N PRO A 168 -10.10 -2.72 6.09
CA PRO A 168 -9.34 -3.71 6.84
C PRO A 168 -7.83 -3.45 6.82
N GLY A 169 -7.39 -2.34 6.21
CA GLY A 169 -6.06 -1.77 6.37
C GLY A 169 -5.96 -0.79 7.53
N LYS A 170 -7.09 -0.24 8.01
CA LYS A 170 -7.12 0.76 9.07
C LYS A 170 -7.21 0.08 10.44
N GLY A 171 -6.57 0.68 11.45
CA GLY A 171 -6.32 0.07 12.75
C GLY A 171 -5.17 -0.94 12.78
N ARG A 172 -4.54 -1.26 11.63
CA ARG A 172 -3.36 -2.14 11.56
C ARG A 172 -2.04 -1.42 11.80
N TYR A 173 -2.08 -0.10 11.83
CA TYR A 173 -1.03 0.84 12.20
C TYR A 173 -1.72 2.01 12.92
N PRO A 174 -1.02 2.74 13.80
CA PRO A 174 -1.60 3.87 14.52
C PRO A 174 -1.96 5.00 13.56
N SER A 175 -2.86 5.89 13.99
CA SER A 175 -3.03 7.19 13.32
C SER A 175 -1.73 7.99 13.35
N VAL A 176 -1.59 9.01 12.49
CA VAL A 176 -0.42 9.90 12.49
C VAL A 176 -0.20 10.50 13.89
N GLN A 177 -1.27 10.96 14.54
CA GLN A 177 -1.18 11.54 15.88
C GLN A 177 -0.69 10.53 16.93
N GLU A 178 -1.20 9.30 16.90
CA GLU A 178 -0.75 8.23 17.79
C GLU A 178 0.70 7.83 17.50
N ALA A 179 1.11 7.77 16.23
CA ALA A 179 2.48 7.45 15.83
C ALA A 179 3.48 8.49 16.33
N GLU A 180 3.16 9.78 16.19
CA GLU A 180 3.96 10.88 16.73
C GLU A 180 4.09 10.80 18.26
N GLN A 181 2.97 10.51 18.94
CA GLN A 181 2.96 10.35 20.39
C GLN A 181 3.83 9.15 20.82
N LEU A 182 3.73 8.02 20.12
CA LEU A 182 4.55 6.83 20.38
C LEU A 182 6.04 7.12 20.20
N LEU A 183 6.42 7.84 19.14
CA LEU A 183 7.82 8.24 18.92
C LEU A 183 8.30 9.19 20.01
N ALA A 184 7.52 10.22 20.35
CA ALA A 184 7.88 11.19 21.39
C ALA A 184 8.08 10.53 22.76
N GLU A 185 7.21 9.58 23.14
CA GLU A 185 7.37 8.79 24.36
C GLU A 185 8.57 7.85 24.30
N ALA A 186 8.90 7.31 23.13
CA ALA A 186 10.06 6.47 22.95
C ALA A 186 11.39 7.24 23.06
N GLU A 187 11.44 8.46 22.53
CA GLU A 187 12.58 9.37 22.69
C GLU A 187 12.81 9.80 24.14
N GLN A 188 11.75 9.91 24.95
CA GLN A 188 11.89 10.14 26.39
C GLN A 188 12.54 8.94 27.10
N CYS A 189 12.24 7.71 26.65
CA CYS A 189 12.82 6.49 27.21
C CYS A 189 14.29 6.30 26.79
N ASN A 190 14.62 6.60 25.53
CA ASN A 190 15.96 6.48 24.99
C ASN A 190 16.28 7.67 24.06
N PRO A 191 16.76 8.80 24.59
CA PRO A 191 17.07 9.97 23.77
C PRO A 191 18.24 9.69 22.81
N GLY A 192 18.14 10.18 21.57
CA GLY A 192 19.25 10.08 20.64
C GLY A 192 18.89 10.47 19.20
N PRO A 193 19.87 10.42 18.29
CA PRO A 193 19.70 10.82 16.89
C PRO A 193 18.76 9.92 16.09
N TRP A 194 18.37 8.76 16.64
CA TRP A 194 17.52 7.79 15.96
C TRP A 194 16.08 8.29 15.76
N GLY A 195 15.56 9.15 16.65
CA GLY A 195 14.23 9.73 16.45
C GLY A 195 14.17 10.65 15.22
N ASN A 196 15.18 11.49 15.02
CA ASN A 196 15.30 12.32 13.82
C ASN A 196 15.57 11.50 12.55
N HIS A 197 16.28 10.38 12.67
CA HIS A 197 16.40 9.41 11.59
C HIS A 197 15.02 8.83 11.21
N CYS A 198 14.19 8.45 12.18
CA CYS A 198 12.81 8.03 11.94
C CYS A 198 11.97 9.11 11.26
N ARG A 199 12.06 10.38 11.70
CA ARG A 199 11.36 11.51 11.05
C ARG A 199 11.79 11.71 9.60
N THR A 200 13.08 11.55 9.32
CA THR A 200 13.60 11.61 7.95
C THR A 200 13.10 10.45 7.10
N ALA A 201 13.05 9.24 7.67
CA ALA A 201 12.50 8.07 6.99
C ALA A 201 11.00 8.23 6.71
N ALA A 202 10.24 8.74 7.67
CA ALA A 202 8.82 9.05 7.54
C ALA A 202 8.55 10.06 6.41
N HIS A 203 9.31 11.15 6.37
CA HIS A 203 9.22 12.13 5.29
C HIS A 203 9.54 11.49 3.93
N CYS A 204 10.67 10.80 3.79
CA CYS A 204 11.03 10.12 2.54
C CYS A 204 9.90 9.18 2.09
N ALA A 205 9.38 8.38 3.01
CA ALA A 205 8.34 7.40 2.74
C ALA A 205 7.04 8.07 2.28
N GLU A 206 6.59 9.13 2.96
CA GLU A 206 5.41 9.91 2.58
C GLU A 206 5.54 10.50 1.17
N ARG A 207 6.67 11.16 0.89
CA ARG A 207 6.89 11.82 -0.40
C ARG A 207 6.98 10.82 -1.54
N ILE A 208 7.70 9.71 -1.35
CA ILE A 208 7.78 8.66 -2.36
C ILE A 208 6.41 8.02 -2.57
N ALA A 209 5.68 7.69 -1.50
CA ALA A 209 4.36 7.08 -1.59
C ALA A 209 3.37 7.95 -2.37
N LEU A 210 3.40 9.27 -2.16
CA LEU A 210 2.57 10.23 -2.88
C LEU A 210 2.74 10.13 -4.40
N TYR A 211 3.99 9.98 -4.88
CA TYR A 211 4.27 9.89 -6.32
C TYR A 211 4.18 8.46 -6.86
N ALA A 212 4.39 7.45 -6.02
CA ALA A 212 4.38 6.04 -6.39
C ALA A 212 2.97 5.40 -6.37
N GLY A 213 1.92 6.17 -6.07
CA GLY A 213 0.55 5.66 -5.99
C GLY A 213 0.29 4.77 -4.76
N LEU A 214 1.01 5.02 -3.66
CA LEU A 214 0.80 4.38 -2.36
C LEU A 214 0.12 5.37 -1.40
N CYS A 215 -0.42 4.89 -0.27
CA CYS A 215 -1.02 5.75 0.75
C CYS A 215 0.10 6.51 1.51
N PRO A 216 0.19 7.85 1.37
CA PRO A 216 1.26 8.64 2.00
C PRO A 216 1.20 8.60 3.52
N GLU A 217 -0.01 8.65 4.10
CA GLU A 217 -0.24 8.59 5.55
C GLU A 217 0.32 7.28 6.14
N LYS A 218 0.02 6.15 5.50
CA LYS A 218 0.52 4.84 5.94
C LYS A 218 2.04 4.78 5.83
N ALA A 219 2.59 5.24 4.70
CA ALA A 219 4.04 5.26 4.50
C ALA A 219 4.75 6.12 5.54
N TYR A 220 4.18 7.29 5.87
CA TYR A 220 4.66 8.16 6.94
C TYR A 220 4.71 7.43 8.28
N VAL A 221 3.59 6.86 8.73
CA VAL A 221 3.49 6.18 10.02
C VAL A 221 4.45 5.00 10.12
N LEU A 222 4.53 4.19 9.07
CA LEU A 222 5.42 3.04 9.03
C LEU A 222 6.89 3.46 9.04
N GLY A 223 7.25 4.53 8.32
CA GLY A 223 8.59 5.10 8.35
C GLY A 223 8.92 5.74 9.70
N LEU A 224 7.96 6.36 10.38
CA LEU A 224 8.16 6.99 11.68
C LEU A 224 8.43 5.95 12.79
N LEU A 225 7.79 4.79 12.69
CA LEU A 225 7.84 3.75 13.73
C LEU A 225 8.76 2.58 13.41
N HIS A 226 9.41 2.54 12.24
CA HIS A 226 10.20 1.38 11.81
C HIS A 226 11.29 0.99 12.82
N ASP A 227 11.90 1.98 13.48
CA ASP A 227 13.01 1.82 14.42
C ASP A 227 12.58 1.95 15.90
N ILE A 228 11.26 1.90 16.17
CA ILE A 228 10.68 2.16 17.51
C ILE A 228 11.19 1.22 18.61
N GLY A 229 11.71 0.04 18.24
CA GLY A 229 12.34 -0.88 19.19
C GLY A 229 13.54 -0.28 19.92
N ARG A 230 14.13 0.80 19.41
CA ARG A 230 15.14 1.59 20.14
C ARG A 230 14.61 2.23 21.41
N LYS A 231 13.28 2.32 21.61
CA LYS A 231 12.64 2.70 22.88
C LYS A 231 13.23 1.95 24.08
N PHE A 232 13.60 0.69 23.90
CA PHE A 232 14.00 -0.21 24.98
C PHE A 232 15.51 -0.19 25.28
N GLY A 233 16.25 0.73 24.66
CA GLY A 233 17.66 1.01 24.95
C GLY A 233 18.58 0.90 23.74
N VAL A 234 19.88 0.98 23.98
CA VAL A 234 20.91 0.89 22.94
C VAL A 234 21.13 -0.57 22.58
N SER A 235 20.69 -0.96 21.39
CA SER A 235 20.82 -2.32 20.86
C SER A 235 21.18 -2.36 19.37
N HIS A 236 21.66 -3.52 18.93
CA HIS A 236 21.82 -3.92 17.54
C HIS A 236 20.61 -4.74 17.14
N LEU A 237 20.74 -6.02 16.76
CA LEU A 237 19.62 -6.82 16.23
C LEU A 237 18.37 -6.81 17.13
N LYS A 238 18.54 -6.66 18.45
CA LYS A 238 17.45 -6.69 19.41
C LYS A 238 16.38 -5.58 19.22
N HIS A 239 16.69 -4.42 18.64
CA HIS A 239 15.65 -3.42 18.35
C HIS A 239 14.58 -3.95 17.39
N VAL A 240 14.94 -4.87 16.50
CA VAL A 240 14.01 -5.51 15.55
C VAL A 240 12.97 -6.33 16.32
N SER A 241 13.40 -7.23 17.21
CA SER A 241 12.49 -8.07 18.00
C SER A 241 11.66 -7.26 19.00
N ASP A 242 12.27 -6.23 19.61
CA ASP A 242 11.60 -5.37 20.57
C ASP A 242 10.50 -4.52 19.89
N GLY A 243 10.80 -3.93 18.73
CA GLY A 243 9.82 -3.16 17.94
C GLY A 243 8.67 -4.02 17.43
N TYR A 244 8.98 -5.21 16.90
CA TYR A 244 7.97 -6.17 16.44
C TYR A 244 7.01 -6.57 17.58
N THR A 245 7.56 -6.95 18.74
CA THR A 245 6.76 -7.38 19.88
C THR A 245 5.93 -6.24 20.45
N TYR A 246 6.51 -5.04 20.55
CA TYR A 246 5.83 -3.87 21.08
C TYR A 246 4.64 -3.46 20.22
N MET A 247 4.82 -3.35 18.90
CA MET A 247 3.74 -2.97 17.99
C MET A 247 2.64 -4.03 17.89
N LEU A 248 2.97 -5.32 17.97
CA LEU A 248 1.95 -6.36 18.08
C LEU A 248 1.16 -6.27 19.40
N GLY A 249 1.81 -5.94 20.50
CA GLY A 249 1.14 -5.74 21.79
C GLY A 249 0.14 -4.58 21.79
N LEU A 250 0.30 -3.62 20.88
CA LEU A 250 -0.62 -2.50 20.65
C LEU A 250 -1.66 -2.77 19.54
N ASP A 251 -1.71 -3.99 19.02
CA ASP A 251 -2.59 -4.39 17.89
C ASP A 251 -2.30 -3.65 16.57
N TYR A 252 -1.03 -3.30 16.33
CA TYR A 252 -0.56 -2.68 15.08
C TYR A 252 0.32 -3.63 14.24
N PRO A 253 -0.26 -4.69 13.63
CA PRO A 253 0.48 -5.71 12.91
C PRO A 253 1.27 -5.20 11.69
N ASP A 254 0.85 -4.12 11.03
CA ASP A 254 1.59 -3.57 9.89
C ASP A 254 2.84 -2.82 10.36
N ALA A 255 2.72 -2.02 11.43
CA ALA A 255 3.89 -1.37 12.05
C ALA A 255 4.86 -2.41 12.63
N ALA A 256 4.35 -3.46 13.28
CA ALA A 256 5.16 -4.57 13.77
C ALA A 256 5.94 -5.26 12.65
N ARG A 257 5.26 -5.58 11.54
CA ARG A 257 5.89 -6.16 10.36
C ARG A 257 7.05 -5.30 9.88
N ILE A 258 6.86 -3.98 9.74
CA ILE A 258 7.93 -3.09 9.29
C ILE A 258 9.10 -3.03 10.29
N CYS A 259 8.83 -3.03 11.59
CA CYS A 259 9.88 -3.15 12.61
C CYS A 259 10.72 -4.42 12.39
N LEU A 260 10.09 -5.51 11.96
CA LEU A 260 10.77 -6.76 11.66
C LEU A 260 11.51 -6.76 10.32
N THR A 261 11.02 -6.10 9.28
CA THR A 261 11.52 -6.26 7.90
C THR A 261 12.49 -5.17 7.43
N HIS A 262 12.47 -3.97 8.01
CA HIS A 262 13.22 -2.81 7.50
C HIS A 262 14.74 -3.05 7.40
N SER A 263 15.32 -3.85 8.30
CA SER A 263 16.76 -4.12 8.33
C SER A 263 17.24 -5.21 7.35
N PHE A 264 16.32 -5.95 6.71
CA PHE A 264 16.61 -7.19 5.97
C PHE A 264 16.16 -7.13 4.50
N ASN A 265 16.96 -6.50 3.64
CA ASN A 265 16.64 -6.33 2.22
C ASN A 265 16.37 -7.64 1.45
N GLU A 266 16.95 -8.76 1.88
CA GLU A 266 16.72 -10.10 1.31
C GLU A 266 15.75 -10.97 2.11
N MET A 267 15.12 -10.43 3.16
CA MET A 267 14.26 -11.18 4.09
C MET A 267 14.98 -12.37 4.76
N LYS A 268 16.30 -12.23 4.95
CA LYS A 268 17.18 -13.23 5.58
C LYS A 268 17.93 -12.58 6.73
N ILE A 269 17.97 -13.28 7.86
CA ILE A 269 18.64 -12.79 9.07
C ILE A 269 20.16 -12.67 8.86
N GLU A 270 20.72 -13.48 7.96
CA GLU A 270 22.14 -13.48 7.58
C GLU A 270 22.57 -12.15 6.91
N GLY A 271 21.62 -11.40 6.36
CA GLY A 271 21.86 -10.07 5.78
C GLY A 271 21.95 -8.93 6.81
N TYR A 272 21.83 -9.22 8.09
CA TYR A 272 21.91 -8.19 9.14
C TYR A 272 23.34 -7.66 9.32
N ILE A 273 23.46 -6.33 9.40
CA ILE A 273 24.73 -5.65 9.68
C ILE A 273 24.71 -5.14 11.11
N GLY A 274 25.41 -5.82 12.01
CA GLY A 274 25.52 -5.44 13.41
C GLY A 274 25.85 -6.63 14.31
N ARG A 275 25.79 -6.41 15.63
CA ARG A 275 25.93 -7.49 16.60
C ARG A 275 24.59 -8.23 16.78
N PHE A 276 24.67 -9.54 16.98
CA PHE A 276 23.52 -10.36 17.35
C PHE A 276 23.40 -10.34 18.87
N ASP A 277 22.75 -9.30 19.39
CA ASP A 277 22.51 -9.08 20.83
C ASP A 277 21.11 -9.54 21.29
N THR A 278 20.51 -10.44 20.52
CA THR A 278 19.24 -11.14 20.80
C THR A 278 19.46 -12.46 21.54
N SER A 279 18.44 -12.90 22.28
CA SER A 279 18.36 -14.27 22.78
C SER A 279 18.18 -15.29 21.63
N GLU A 280 18.38 -16.57 21.91
CA GLU A 280 18.14 -17.62 20.93
C GLU A 280 16.67 -17.67 20.49
N GLU A 281 15.74 -17.46 21.43
CA GLU A 281 14.30 -17.39 21.17
C GLU A 281 13.95 -16.21 20.25
N GLU A 282 14.47 -15.02 20.54
CA GLU A 282 14.27 -13.82 19.71
C GLU A 282 14.84 -14.00 18.31
N THR A 283 16.05 -14.58 18.21
CA THR A 283 16.71 -14.85 16.93
C THR A 283 15.91 -15.83 16.08
N ASN A 284 15.38 -16.89 16.71
CA ASN A 284 14.55 -17.88 16.03
C ASN A 284 13.19 -17.30 15.62
N MET A 285 12.61 -16.42 16.43
CA MET A 285 11.39 -15.67 16.08
C MET A 285 11.64 -14.83 14.82
N ILE A 286 12.69 -14.01 14.81
CA ILE A 286 13.03 -13.16 13.65
C ILE A 286 13.18 -14.02 12.39
N ARG A 287 14.00 -15.08 12.47
CA ARG A 287 14.26 -15.98 11.34
C ARG A 287 12.98 -16.64 10.81
N THR A 288 12.10 -17.09 11.70
CA THR A 288 10.86 -17.77 11.31
C THR A 288 9.90 -16.79 10.64
N ARG A 289 9.69 -15.63 11.26
CA ARG A 289 8.75 -14.63 10.73
C ARG A 289 9.20 -14.04 9.41
N LEU A 290 10.50 -13.76 9.23
CA LEU A 290 11.02 -13.29 7.95
C LEU A 290 10.74 -14.27 6.79
N ARG A 291 10.76 -15.58 7.04
CA ARG A 291 10.45 -16.61 6.03
C ARG A 291 8.97 -16.70 5.66
N GLU A 292 8.09 -16.31 6.57
CA GLU A 292 6.64 -16.34 6.36
C GLU A 292 6.14 -15.10 5.60
N ILE A 293 6.93 -14.02 5.61
CA ILE A 293 6.55 -12.74 5.02
C ILE A 293 6.91 -12.70 3.54
N ILE A 294 5.91 -12.43 2.70
CA ILE A 294 6.11 -11.98 1.32
C ILE A 294 6.11 -10.45 1.34
N PRO A 295 7.26 -9.78 1.15
CA PRO A 295 7.37 -8.33 1.25
C PRO A 295 6.45 -7.64 0.24
N ASP A 296 5.77 -6.58 0.69
CA ASP A 296 4.96 -5.71 -0.16
C ASP A 296 5.66 -4.38 -0.38
N ASP A 297 5.01 -3.50 -1.15
CA ASP A 297 5.57 -2.20 -1.52
C ASP A 297 5.97 -1.35 -0.29
N TYR A 298 5.32 -1.49 0.87
CA TYR A 298 5.69 -0.74 2.08
C TYR A 298 6.97 -1.31 2.73
N ASP A 299 7.18 -2.64 2.75
CA ASP A 299 8.46 -3.18 3.23
C ASP A 299 9.61 -2.67 2.37
N LEU A 300 9.45 -2.73 1.05
CA LEU A 300 10.46 -2.27 0.10
C LEU A 300 10.72 -0.76 0.20
N LEU A 301 9.64 0.01 0.38
CA LEU A 301 9.72 1.46 0.55
C LEU A 301 10.48 1.83 1.82
N ILE A 302 10.14 1.23 2.96
CA ILE A 302 10.78 1.58 4.23
C ILE A 302 12.24 1.11 4.25
N GLN A 303 12.59 -0.01 3.62
CA GLN A 303 13.99 -0.41 3.43
C GLN A 303 14.80 0.64 2.64
N LEU A 304 14.23 1.20 1.57
CA LEU A 304 14.86 2.31 0.84
C LEU A 304 14.98 3.56 1.71
N CYS A 305 13.91 3.92 2.41
CA CYS A 305 13.87 5.13 3.24
C CYS A 305 14.87 5.08 4.40
N ASP A 306 15.00 3.93 5.09
CA ASP A 306 16.04 3.70 6.10
C ASP A 306 17.45 3.92 5.52
N ALA A 307 17.70 3.36 4.32
CA ALA A 307 19.00 3.46 3.66
C ALA A 307 19.40 4.90 3.26
N ILE A 308 18.45 5.82 3.09
CA ILE A 308 18.72 7.22 2.73
C ILE A 308 18.47 8.21 3.87
N SER A 309 18.13 7.74 5.08
CA SER A 309 17.77 8.63 6.20
C SER A 309 18.93 8.86 7.17
N GLY A 310 19.26 10.13 7.39
CA GLY A 310 20.16 10.59 8.45
C GLY A 310 19.42 11.32 9.56
N ALA A 311 20.10 11.58 10.68
CA ALA A 311 19.53 12.36 11.79
C ALA A 311 19.47 13.88 11.50
N GLU A 312 20.19 14.34 10.48
CA GLU A 312 20.22 15.74 10.05
C GLU A 312 19.47 15.97 8.73
N GLY A 313 18.86 14.94 8.15
CA GLY A 313 18.17 15.01 6.86
C GLY A 313 18.53 13.84 5.94
N VAL A 314 18.11 13.97 4.68
CA VAL A 314 18.26 12.92 3.67
C VAL A 314 19.71 12.83 3.18
N LEU A 315 20.20 11.60 3.05
CA LEU A 315 21.54 11.27 2.62
C LEU A 315 21.56 10.76 1.18
N ASP A 316 22.69 10.94 0.51
CA ASP A 316 22.94 10.20 -0.72
C ASP A 316 23.16 8.71 -0.41
N ILE A 317 22.49 7.83 -1.15
CA ILE A 317 22.55 6.38 -0.92
C ILE A 317 23.97 5.85 -1.08
N MET A 318 24.76 6.37 -2.03
CA MET A 318 26.14 5.94 -2.28
C MET A 318 27.06 6.43 -1.17
N ASP A 319 26.89 7.67 -0.71
CA ASP A 319 27.65 8.22 0.41
C ASP A 319 27.37 7.43 1.69
N ARG A 320 26.10 7.08 1.92
CA ARG A 320 25.68 6.30 3.09
C ARG A 320 26.28 4.91 3.09
N MET A 321 26.19 4.17 1.99
CA MET A 321 26.77 2.82 1.91
C MET A 321 28.31 2.86 2.01
N SER A 322 28.95 3.89 1.43
CA SER A 322 30.40 4.11 1.55
C SER A 322 30.84 4.40 3.00
N ASP A 323 30.06 5.21 3.73
CA ASP A 323 30.30 5.46 5.16
C ASP A 323 30.19 4.19 6.00
N VAL A 324 29.16 3.36 5.77
CA VAL A 324 29.01 2.09 6.49
C VAL A 324 30.19 1.16 6.18
N LYS A 325 30.58 1.02 4.90
CA LYS A 325 31.76 0.24 4.51
C LYS A 325 33.03 0.72 5.23
N ARG A 326 33.21 2.04 5.38
CA ARG A 326 34.35 2.63 6.09
C ARG A 326 34.32 2.31 7.59
N ARG A 327 33.14 2.36 8.24
CA ARG A 327 33.00 2.10 9.68
C ARG A 327 33.18 0.63 10.06
N TYR A 328 32.72 -0.29 9.21
CA TYR A 328 32.74 -1.74 9.50
C TYR A 328 33.80 -2.50 8.70
N GLY A 329 34.56 -1.83 7.84
CA GLY A 329 35.61 -2.40 6.98
C GLY A 329 35.08 -3.19 5.77
N MET A 330 33.83 -3.64 5.81
CA MET A 330 33.13 -4.32 4.72
C MET A 330 31.67 -3.88 4.68
N TYR A 331 31.07 -3.99 3.49
CA TYR A 331 29.62 -3.85 3.28
C TYR A 331 29.20 -4.99 2.38
N ASP A 332 28.09 -5.65 2.72
CA ASP A 332 27.58 -6.75 1.93
C ASP A 332 27.17 -6.28 0.53
N GLN A 333 27.74 -6.87 -0.51
CA GLN A 333 27.50 -6.43 -1.89
C GLN A 333 26.05 -6.69 -2.31
N GLY A 334 25.42 -7.77 -1.83
CA GLY A 334 24.01 -8.05 -2.09
C GLY A 334 23.09 -6.96 -1.54
N LYS A 335 23.32 -6.52 -0.29
CA LYS A 335 22.60 -5.40 0.31
C LYS A 335 22.83 -4.09 -0.43
N TRP A 336 24.05 -3.85 -0.94
CA TRP A 336 24.35 -2.66 -1.74
C TRP A 336 23.54 -2.65 -3.02
N ASP A 337 23.62 -3.73 -3.79
CA ASP A 337 22.94 -3.87 -5.07
C ASP A 337 21.42 -3.78 -4.89
N ARG A 338 20.90 -4.37 -3.81
CA ARG A 338 19.48 -4.32 -3.47
C ARG A 338 19.00 -2.90 -3.13
N ASN A 339 19.79 -2.10 -2.42
CA ASN A 339 19.44 -0.70 -2.16
C ASN A 339 19.37 0.13 -3.46
N LEU A 340 20.29 -0.11 -4.40
CA LEU A 340 20.25 0.54 -5.71
C LEU A 340 19.06 0.08 -6.56
N GLU A 341 18.72 -1.20 -6.49
CA GLU A 341 17.53 -1.75 -7.14
C GLU A 341 16.25 -1.12 -6.57
N LEU A 342 16.12 -1.01 -5.24
CA LEU A 342 14.99 -0.35 -4.59
C LEU A 342 14.86 1.11 -5.04
N LYS A 343 15.98 1.86 -5.09
CA LYS A 343 15.99 3.22 -5.65
C LYS A 343 15.42 3.23 -7.07
N SER A 344 15.90 2.35 -7.95
CA SER A 344 15.43 2.27 -9.34
C SER A 344 13.93 1.92 -9.43
N ILE A 345 13.45 0.99 -8.60
CA ILE A 345 12.03 0.59 -8.57
C ILE A 345 11.16 1.79 -8.23
N PHE A 346 11.49 2.55 -7.18
CA PHE A 346 10.66 3.68 -6.77
C PHE A 346 10.78 4.88 -7.70
N GLU A 347 11.94 5.15 -8.31
CA GLU A 347 12.05 6.19 -9.35
C GLU A 347 11.19 5.86 -10.57
N GLN A 348 11.14 4.59 -10.98
CA GLN A 348 10.24 4.14 -12.05
C GLN A 348 8.77 4.29 -11.66
N LYS A 349 8.37 3.87 -10.45
CA LYS A 349 6.99 4.02 -9.96
C LYS A 349 6.57 5.49 -9.87
N MET A 350 7.46 6.37 -9.41
CA MET A 350 7.18 7.80 -9.30
C MET A 350 7.26 8.53 -10.65
N GLY A 351 8.00 7.98 -11.62
CA GLY A 351 8.37 8.67 -12.85
C GLY A 351 9.23 9.91 -12.61
N ARG A 352 10.03 9.93 -11.54
CA ARG A 352 10.87 11.08 -11.16
C ARG A 352 12.12 10.67 -10.36
N ASP A 353 13.09 11.58 -10.26
CA ASP A 353 14.30 11.40 -9.43
C ASP A 353 13.96 11.31 -7.94
N LEU A 354 14.62 10.38 -7.25
CA LEU A 354 14.40 10.11 -5.84
C LEU A 354 14.66 11.33 -4.96
N TYR A 355 15.79 12.02 -5.17
CA TYR A 355 16.25 13.09 -4.26
C TYR A 355 15.46 14.37 -4.44
N GLU A 356 14.99 14.63 -5.66
CA GLU A 356 13.99 15.68 -5.91
C GLU A 356 12.66 15.35 -5.21
N ALA A 357 12.23 14.08 -5.22
CA ALA A 357 10.97 13.67 -4.61
C ALA A 357 10.97 13.88 -3.08
N VAL A 358 12.08 13.52 -2.42
CA VAL A 358 12.23 13.57 -0.96
C VAL A 358 12.90 14.85 -0.45
N GLU A 359 13.02 15.87 -1.30
CA GLU A 359 13.46 17.21 -0.90
C GLU A 359 14.83 17.21 -0.18
N LYS A 360 15.77 16.39 -0.68
CA LYS A 360 17.05 16.10 0.01
C LYS A 360 17.79 17.34 0.51
N ASP A 361 17.83 18.38 -0.32
CA ASP A 361 18.61 19.58 -0.03
C ASP A 361 17.93 20.50 1.01
N SER A 362 16.60 20.45 1.14
CA SER A 362 15.80 21.37 1.97
C SER A 362 15.17 20.75 3.21
N PHE A 363 14.84 19.45 3.21
CA PHE A 363 14.18 18.82 4.34
C PHE A 363 15.13 18.62 5.53
N ARG A 364 14.71 19.05 6.71
CA ARG A 364 15.42 18.80 7.97
C ARG A 364 14.42 18.30 9.02
N PRO A 365 14.70 17.18 9.71
CA PRO A 365 13.82 16.69 10.76
C PRO A 365 13.81 17.67 11.93
N ALA A 366 12.62 17.96 12.46
CA ALA A 366 12.39 18.91 13.55
C ALA A 366 12.05 18.19 14.85
#